data_AF-A0A957G6E2-F1
#
_entry.id   AF-A0A957G6E2-F1
#
_cell.length_a   1.000
_cell.length_b   1.000
_cell.length_c   1.000
_cell.angle_alpha   90.00
_cell.angle_beta   90.00
_cell.angle_gamma   90.00
#
_symmetry.space_group_name_H-M   'P 1'
#
loop_
_entity.id
_entity.type
_entity.pdbx_description
1 polymer ?
#
loop_
_entity_poly.entity_id
_entity_poly.type
_entity_poly.pdbx_seq_one_letter_code
_entity_poly.pdbx_strand_id
1 'polypeptide(L)'
;WPRIQRRLGISFQPLALDWGAWHEYELTWEREQTTFRVDGQPMLAGAPSPGGPLGFVCWVDNQFLQVTATGRIRAGTLPIRQTQIMEIEALRIGPMLAI
;
A
#
# COMPACT_ATOMS: atom_id res chain seq x y z
N TRP A 1 -3.90 -10.22 18.44
CA TRP A 1 -3.55 -9.62 19.73
C TRP A 1 -3.59 -8.10 19.63
N PRO A 2 -4.63 -7.42 20.12
CA PRO A 2 -4.78 -5.96 19.97
C PRO A 2 -3.58 -5.18 20.54
N ARG A 3 -2.93 -5.71 21.59
CA ARG A 3 -1.75 -5.13 22.23
C ARG A 3 -0.51 -5.11 21.34
N ILE A 4 -0.30 -6.12 20.48
CA ILE A 4 0.84 -6.14 19.54
C ILE A 4 0.60 -5.17 18.38
N GLN A 5 -0.60 -5.19 17.78
CA GLN A 5 -0.94 -4.28 16.68
C GLN A 5 -0.74 -2.81 17.08
N ARG A 6 -1.23 -2.44 18.27
CA ARG A 6 -1.07 -1.08 18.80
C ARG A 6 0.39 -0.74 19.08
N ARG A 7 1.17 -1.67 19.63
CA ARG A 7 2.59 -1.44 19.98
C ARG A 7 3.50 -1.38 18.75
N LEU A 8 3.14 -2.07 17.67
CA LEU A 8 3.89 -2.07 16.40
C LEU A 8 3.37 -1.03 15.39
N GLY A 9 2.34 -0.24 15.74
CA GLY A 9 1.75 0.76 14.83
C GLY A 9 1.18 0.16 13.55
N ILE A 10 0.75 -1.11 13.57
CA ILE A 10 0.25 -1.79 12.37
C ILE A 10 -1.18 -1.34 12.09
N SER A 11 -1.41 -0.80 10.91
CA SER A 11 -2.73 -0.51 10.37
C SER A 11 -2.86 -1.06 8.96
N PHE A 12 -4.06 -1.51 8.59
CA PHE A 12 -4.39 -1.97 7.25
C PHE A 12 -5.87 -1.72 6.98
N GLN A 13 -6.19 -1.41 5.73
CA GLN A 13 -7.56 -1.23 5.26
C GLN A 13 -7.78 -2.13 4.04
N PRO A 14 -8.72 -3.09 4.08
CA PRO A 14 -9.11 -3.85 2.89
C PRO A 14 -9.68 -2.91 1.83
N LEU A 15 -9.22 -3.06 0.59
CA LEU A 15 -9.74 -2.32 -0.55
C LEU A 15 -10.77 -3.17 -1.28
N ALA A 16 -12.00 -2.67 -1.38
CA ALA A 16 -13.08 -3.27 -2.15
C ALA A 16 -13.19 -2.53 -3.49
N LEU A 17 -12.26 -2.81 -4.40
CA LEU A 17 -12.13 -2.16 -5.71
C LEU A 17 -12.32 -3.17 -6.83
N ASP A 18 -12.67 -2.67 -8.02
CA ASP A 18 -12.54 -3.44 -9.25
C ASP A 18 -11.10 -3.33 -9.77
N TRP A 19 -10.29 -4.35 -9.49
CA TRP A 19 -8.88 -4.37 -9.89
C TRP A 19 -8.64 -4.32 -11.41
N GLY A 20 -9.68 -4.52 -12.23
CA GLY A 20 -9.60 -4.37 -13.69
C GLY A 20 -9.88 -2.96 -14.20
N ALA A 21 -10.31 -2.04 -13.34
CA ALA A 21 -10.59 -0.65 -13.68
C ALA A 21 -9.37 0.25 -13.44
N TRP A 22 -9.37 1.41 -14.09
CA TRP A 22 -8.44 2.49 -13.79
C TRP A 22 -8.73 3.09 -12.42
N HIS A 23 -7.67 3.28 -11.63
CA HIS A 23 -7.75 3.86 -10.29
C HIS A 23 -6.61 4.86 -10.09
N GLU A 24 -6.90 5.94 -9.36
CA GLU A 24 -5.88 6.89 -8.94
C GLU A 24 -5.37 6.52 -7.55
N TYR A 25 -4.04 6.34 -7.42
CA TYR A 25 -3.39 6.09 -6.14
C TYR A 25 -2.52 7.27 -5.75
N GLU A 26 -2.69 7.77 -4.53
CA GLU A 26 -1.86 8.85 -4.00
C GLU A 26 -1.21 8.45 -2.68
N LEU A 27 0.07 8.80 -2.55
CA LEU A 27 0.83 8.75 -1.31
C LEU A 27 1.27 10.17 -0.95
N THR A 28 0.61 10.78 0.03
CA THR A 28 1.14 12.00 0.66
C THR A 28 2.09 11.59 1.77
N TRP A 29 3.39 11.80 1.57
CA TRP A 29 4.41 11.51 2.57
C TRP A 29 4.95 12.81 3.18
N GLU A 30 4.56 13.07 4.42
CA GLU A 30 5.06 14.20 5.21
C GLU A 30 6.14 13.75 6.19
N ARG A 31 6.74 14.70 6.92
CA ARG A 31 7.83 14.42 7.86
C ARG A 31 7.47 13.37 8.93
N GLU A 32 6.23 13.41 9.42
CA GLU A 32 5.82 12.59 10.58
C GLU A 32 4.77 11.54 10.21
N GLN A 33 3.91 11.86 9.23
CA GLN A 33 2.79 11.02 8.86
C GLN A 33 2.64 10.90 7.35
N THR A 34 1.98 9.83 6.97
CA THR A 34 1.69 9.47 5.59
C THR A 34 0.20 9.21 5.44
N THR A 35 -0.36 9.69 4.34
CA THR A 35 -1.76 9.43 3.94
C THR A 35 -1.79 8.71 2.60
N PHE A 36 -2.50 7.59 2.56
CA PHE A 36 -2.78 6.83 1.35
C PHE A 36 -4.20 7.15 0.89
N ARG A 37 -4.34 7.51 -0.40
CA ARG A 37 -5.64 7.70 -1.04
C ARG A 37 -5.82 6.76 -2.22
N VAL A 38 -7.08 6.39 -2.45
CA VAL A 38 -7.54 5.74 -3.68
C VAL A 38 -8.72 6.54 -4.18
N ASP A 39 -8.67 6.96 -5.44
CA ASP A 39 -9.72 7.77 -6.09
C ASP A 39 -10.09 9.02 -5.25
N GLY A 40 -9.07 9.70 -4.74
CA GLY A 40 -9.18 10.87 -3.86
C GLY A 40 -9.65 10.58 -2.43
N GLN A 41 -10.06 9.36 -2.10
CA GLN A 41 -10.56 8.98 -0.77
C GLN A 41 -9.43 8.49 0.14
N PRO A 42 -9.30 9.01 1.38
CA PRO A 42 -8.27 8.55 2.31
C PRO A 42 -8.57 7.14 2.81
N MET A 43 -7.79 6.15 2.35
CA MET A 43 -7.91 4.75 2.76
C MET A 43 -7.16 4.46 4.07
N LEU A 44 -6.03 5.14 4.26
CA LEU A 44 -5.23 5.05 5.47
C LEU A 44 -4.61 6.41 5.75
N ALA A 45 -4.97 7.02 6.87
CA ALA A 45 -4.43 8.31 7.31
C ALA A 45 -3.64 8.16 8.62
N GLY A 46 -2.65 9.03 8.80
CA GLY A 46 -1.85 9.08 10.02
C GLY A 46 -0.89 7.90 10.21
N ALA A 47 -0.52 7.20 9.13
CA ALA A 47 0.50 6.16 9.20
C ALA A 47 1.87 6.81 9.48
N PRO A 48 2.71 6.29 10.40
CA PRO A 48 4.02 6.85 10.67
C PRO A 48 4.89 6.89 9.41
N SER A 49 5.53 8.03 9.16
CA SER A 49 6.43 8.19 8.02
C SER A 49 7.75 7.43 8.23
N PRO A 50 8.26 6.71 7.21
CA PRO A 50 9.60 6.15 7.25
C PRO A 50 10.64 7.28 7.26
N GLY A 51 11.75 7.08 7.99
CA GLY A 51 12.80 8.11 8.14
C GLY A 51 13.91 8.07 7.08
N GLY A 52 13.94 7.07 6.22
CA GLY A 52 14.97 6.89 5.18
C GLY A 52 14.47 7.27 3.79
N PRO A 53 15.39 7.45 2.80
CA PRO A 53 14.99 7.63 1.42
C PRO A 53 14.20 6.42 0.92
N LEU A 54 13.18 6.67 0.12
CA LEU A 54 12.38 5.64 -0.54
C LEU A 54 12.46 5.79 -2.06
N GLY A 55 12.23 4.69 -2.75
CA GLY A 55 12.00 4.66 -4.20
C GLY A 55 10.60 4.13 -4.50
N PHE A 56 10.05 4.53 -5.63
CA PHE A 56 8.83 3.91 -6.15
C PHE A 56 9.20 2.63 -6.89
N VAL A 57 8.52 1.54 -6.54
CA VAL A 57 8.62 0.25 -7.21
C VAL A 57 7.20 -0.22 -7.48
N CYS A 58 6.94 -0.63 -8.72
CA CYS A 58 5.66 -1.18 -9.14
C CYS A 58 5.91 -2.52 -9.82
N TRP A 59 5.23 -3.57 -9.37
CA TRP A 59 5.33 -4.90 -9.93
C TRP A 59 3.99 -5.63 -9.83
N VAL A 60 3.78 -6.62 -10.70
CA VAL A 60 2.74 -7.62 -10.54
C VAL A 60 3.45 -8.95 -10.28
N ASP A 61 3.07 -9.61 -9.19
CA ASP A 61 3.68 -10.87 -8.78
C ASP A 61 2.60 -11.85 -8.29
N ASN A 62 2.89 -13.14 -8.38
CA ASN A 62 2.06 -14.20 -7.82
C ASN A 62 2.61 -14.76 -6.50
N GLN A 63 3.73 -14.24 -5.99
CA GLN A 63 4.24 -14.61 -4.67
C GLN A 63 3.58 -13.76 -3.58
N PHE A 64 3.33 -14.35 -2.41
CA PHE A 64 2.77 -13.62 -1.28
C PHE A 64 3.46 -13.97 0.04
N LEU A 65 3.47 -13.00 0.94
CA LEU A 65 3.72 -13.17 2.37
C LEU A 65 2.54 -12.57 3.14
N GLN A 66 1.95 -13.35 4.03
CA GLN A 66 0.89 -12.91 4.93
C GLN A 66 1.39 -13.00 6.37
N VAL A 67 1.43 -11.86 7.05
CA VAL A 67 1.73 -11.78 8.48
C VAL A 67 0.48 -11.28 9.20
N THR A 68 -0.09 -12.11 10.05
CA THR A 68 -1.29 -11.77 10.82
C THR A 68 -0.94 -11.27 12.22
N ALA A 69 -1.82 -10.45 12.78
CA ALA A 69 -1.70 -9.95 14.16
C ALA A 69 -1.81 -11.01 15.27
N THR A 70 -2.09 -12.26 14.92
CA THR A 70 -2.06 -13.42 15.81
C THR A 70 -0.75 -14.19 15.73
N GLY A 71 0.24 -13.69 14.97
CA GLY A 71 1.55 -14.33 14.81
C GLY A 71 1.58 -15.43 13.76
N ARG A 72 0.49 -15.61 13.00
CA ARG A 72 0.45 -16.58 11.90
C ARG A 72 1.13 -15.98 10.68
N ILE A 73 2.16 -16.66 10.20
CA ILE A 73 2.90 -16.33 8.98
C ILE A 73 2.57 -17.38 7.92
N ARG A 74 2.23 -16.94 6.71
CA ARG A 74 2.06 -17.81 5.54
C ARG A 74 2.81 -17.20 4.37
N ALA A 75 3.42 -18.02 3.55
CA ALA A 75 4.04 -17.60 2.31
C ALA A 75 3.76 -18.65 1.23
N GLY A 76 3.86 -18.25 -0.02
CA GLY A 76 3.70 -19.16 -1.16
C GLY A 76 3.50 -18.42 -2.46
N THR A 77 2.99 -19.16 -3.44
CA THR A 77 2.61 -18.63 -4.76
C THR A 77 1.14 -18.87 -5.03
N LEU A 78 0.55 -18.05 -5.88
CA LEU A 78 -0.81 -18.19 -6.39
C LEU A 78 -0.77 -18.72 -7.84
N PRO A 79 -1.65 -19.66 -8.22
CA PRO A 79 -1.73 -20.12 -9.59
C PRO A 79 -2.13 -18.99 -10.55
N ILE A 80 -1.30 -18.73 -11.56
CA ILE A 80 -1.61 -17.80 -12.64
C ILE A 80 -2.42 -18.57 -13.70
N ARG A 81 -3.72 -18.29 -13.79
CA ARG A 81 -4.64 -18.99 -14.71
C ARG A 81 -4.76 -18.32 -16.08
N GLN A 82 -4.41 -17.04 -16.15
CA GLN A 82 -4.48 -16.19 -17.33
C GLN A 82 -3.40 -15.12 -17.24
N THR A 83 -3.07 -14.49 -18.36
CA THR A 83 -2.13 -13.36 -18.39
C THR A 83 -2.59 -12.26 -17.44
N GLN A 84 -1.67 -11.78 -16.60
CA GLN A 84 -1.88 -10.65 -15.72
C GLN A 84 -1.09 -9.46 -16.28
N ILE A 85 -1.74 -8.30 -16.31
CA ILE A 85 -1.16 -7.07 -16.85
C ILE A 85 -1.35 -6.00 -15.79
N MET A 86 -0.36 -5.11 -15.69
CA MET A 86 -0.44 -3.88 -14.93
C MET A 86 -0.08 -2.74 -15.87
N GLU A 87 -0.98 -1.78 -16.01
CA GLU A 87 -0.78 -0.60 -16.82
C GLU A 87 -0.66 0.63 -15.91
N ILE A 88 0.20 1.57 -16.30
CA ILE A 88 0.38 2.86 -15.61
C ILE A 88 0.26 3.94 -16.67
N GLU A 89 -0.80 4.73 -16.59
CA GLU A 89 -1.02 5.85 -17.51
C GLU A 89 -0.14 7.05 -17.14
N ALA A 90 -0.07 7.39 -15.85
CA ALA A 90 0.68 8.53 -15.35
C ALA A 90 1.37 8.21 -14.02
N LEU A 91 2.60 8.69 -13.85
CA LEU A 91 3.36 8.62 -12.61
C LEU A 91 4.00 9.98 -12.32
N ARG A 92 3.70 10.53 -11.15
CA ARG A 92 4.35 11.76 -10.65
C ARG A 92 4.95 11.48 -9.29
N ILE A 93 6.25 11.76 -9.17
CA ILE A 93 7.00 11.70 -7.90
C ILE A 93 7.74 13.01 -7.78
N GLY A 94 7.57 13.68 -6.66
CA GLY A 94 8.21 14.96 -6.42
C GLY A 94 7.86 15.51 -5.05
N PRO A 95 8.50 16.63 -4.67
CA PRO A 95 8.14 17.33 -3.45
C PRO A 95 6.68 17.75 -3.49
N MET A 96 6.04 17.76 -2.32
CA MET A 96 4.77 18.42 -2.16
C MET A 96 5.01 19.92 -2.36
N LEU A 97 4.32 20.54 -3.32
CA LEU A 97 4.40 21.99 -3.49
C LEU A 97 3.83 22.62 -2.22
N ALA A 98 4.61 23.48 -1.57
CA ALA A 98 4.10 24.30 -0.48
C ALA A 98 3.04 25.25 -1.07
N ILE A 99 1.83 25.22 -0.50
CA ILE A 99 0.81 26.24 -0.74
C ILE A 99 1.20 27.49 0.04
#